data_AF-A0A8S3PRI1-F1
#
_entry.id   AF-A0A8S3PRI1-F1
#
_cell.length_a   1.000
_cell.length_b   1.000
_cell.length_c   1.000
_cell.angle_alpha   90.00
_cell.angle_beta   90.00
_cell.angle_gamma   90.00
#
_symmetry.space_group_name_H-M   'P 1'
#
loop_
_entity.id
_entity.type
_entity.pdbx_description
1 polymer ?
#
loop_
_entity_poly.entity_id
_entity_poly.type
_entity_poly.pdbx_seq_one_letter_code
_entity_poly.pdbx_strand_id
1 'polypeptide(L)'
;MPPKIPTIMYQHLDGTQFVMVMVMFHSDSEVRKLMPIPPGIDIKNAPYHRLDISHSFPVCSIDGHIVTTAATTVKLSPSVFVDSEVYKFTEETQSKIGTISDFLSGRNNTSIIKEGLKKEIWHSLIETQSLTDYWRNSKNKVIERFFGSPSGVFRMYPGVALSNTFDHIQYTWYKKSVARFQDIVFTSGKISEFTTKDVMILSRALSENM
;
A
#
# COMPACT_ATOMS: atom_id res chain seq x y z
N MET A 1 18.21 -19.24 10.75
CA MET A 1 17.30 -20.05 9.92
C MET A 1 17.93 -20.27 8.55
N PRO A 2 17.80 -21.47 7.95
CA PRO A 2 18.26 -21.69 6.59
C PRO A 2 17.45 -20.84 5.60
N PRO A 3 18.06 -20.35 4.50
CA PRO A 3 17.35 -19.64 3.45
C PRO A 3 16.25 -20.54 2.86
N LYS A 4 15.05 -20.00 2.65
CA LYS A 4 13.99 -20.69 1.92
C LYS A 4 14.49 -21.03 0.52
N ILE A 5 14.40 -22.30 0.13
CA ILE A 5 14.86 -22.78 -1.18
C ILE A 5 13.83 -22.33 -2.23
N PRO A 6 14.22 -21.49 -3.21
CA PRO A 6 13.34 -21.14 -4.32
C PRO A 6 13.24 -22.30 -5.31
N THR A 7 12.07 -22.49 -5.89
CA THR A 7 11.88 -23.31 -7.08
C THR A 7 12.06 -22.42 -8.30
N ILE A 8 13.04 -22.75 -9.14
CA ILE A 8 13.28 -22.04 -10.41
C ILE A 8 12.69 -22.89 -11.53
N MET A 9 11.71 -22.34 -12.24
CA MET A 9 11.15 -22.89 -13.46
C MET A 9 11.66 -22.08 -14.64
N TYR A 10 12.01 -22.72 -15.74
CA TYR A 10 12.46 -22.03 -16.94
C TYR A 10 11.90 -22.69 -18.20
N GLN A 11 11.63 -21.88 -19.21
CA GLN A 11 11.13 -22.33 -20.50
C GLN A 11 11.73 -21.48 -21.63
N HIS A 12 12.19 -22.14 -22.69
CA HIS A 12 12.63 -21.45 -23.90
C HIS A 12 11.42 -20.86 -24.63
N LEU A 13 11.55 -19.63 -25.13
CA LEU A 13 10.53 -19.00 -25.96
C LEU A 13 10.79 -19.32 -27.42
N ASP A 14 9.95 -20.18 -27.99
CA ASP A 14 10.07 -20.67 -29.36
C ASP A 14 10.23 -19.52 -30.37
N GLY A 15 11.15 -19.69 -31.32
CA GLY A 15 11.46 -18.69 -32.33
C GLY A 15 12.27 -17.48 -31.82
N THR A 16 12.74 -17.50 -30.57
CA THR A 16 13.58 -16.44 -30.01
C THR A 16 14.80 -17.00 -29.27
N GLN A 17 15.78 -16.15 -28.99
CA GLN A 17 16.95 -16.48 -28.15
C GLN A 17 16.66 -16.38 -26.64
N PHE A 18 15.42 -16.06 -26.25
CA PHE A 18 15.08 -15.74 -24.87
C PHE A 18 14.58 -16.97 -24.10
N VAL A 19 14.84 -16.96 -22.78
CA VAL A 19 14.34 -17.94 -21.82
C VAL A 19 13.50 -17.20 -20.78
N MET A 20 12.27 -17.65 -20.57
CA MET A 20 11.43 -17.20 -19.47
C MET A 20 11.86 -17.94 -18.20
N VAL A 21 12.12 -17.20 -17.12
CA VAL A 21 12.47 -17.76 -15.81
C VAL A 21 11.44 -17.30 -14.78
N MET A 22 10.85 -18.24 -14.06
CA MET A 22 9.93 -17.99 -12.96
C MET A 22 10.55 -18.54 -11.67
N VAL A 23 10.63 -17.69 -10.64
CA VAL A 23 11.10 -18.07 -9.32
C VAL A 23 9.90 -18.10 -8.38
N MET A 24 9.60 -19.26 -7.80
CA MET A 24 8.51 -19.44 -6.85
C MET A 24 9.05 -19.89 -5.50
N PHE A 25 8.54 -19.29 -4.42
CA PHE A 25 8.78 -19.81 -3.08
C PHE A 25 7.60 -20.69 -2.67
N HIS A 26 7.86 -21.75 -1.90
CA HIS A 26 6.80 -22.66 -1.43
C HIS A 26 5.71 -21.95 -0.62
N SER A 27 6.01 -20.82 0.03
CA SER A 27 5.00 -20.00 0.71
C SER A 27 4.09 -19.21 -0.22
N ASP A 28 4.43 -19.11 -1.50
CA ASP A 28 3.70 -18.31 -2.49
C ASP A 28 2.76 -19.19 -3.33
N SER A 29 2.70 -20.50 -3.07
CA SER A 29 1.85 -21.44 -3.81
C SER A 29 0.37 -21.34 -3.45
N GLU A 30 0.03 -20.70 -2.34
CA GLU A 30 -1.36 -20.52 -1.93
C GLU A 30 -1.95 -19.26 -2.57
N VAL A 31 -2.86 -19.44 -3.52
CA VAL A 31 -3.64 -18.35 -4.09
C VAL A 31 -4.65 -17.87 -3.06
N ARG A 32 -4.50 -16.62 -2.62
CA ARG A 32 -5.44 -16.00 -1.68
C ARG A 32 -6.86 -16.00 -2.28
N LYS A 33 -7.75 -16.80 -1.71
CA LYS A 33 -9.16 -16.83 -2.14
C LYS A 33 -9.89 -15.61 -1.57
N LEU A 34 -10.01 -14.58 -2.39
CA LEU A 34 -10.76 -13.37 -2.03
C LEU A 34 -12.24 -13.71 -1.80
N MET A 35 -12.76 -13.33 -0.64
CA MET A 35 -14.20 -13.45 -0.35
C MET A 35 -15.03 -12.64 -1.37
N PRO A 36 -16.32 -12.92 -1.56
CA PRO A 36 -17.18 -12.01 -2.31
C PRO A 36 -17.25 -10.65 -1.60
N ILE A 37 -17.15 -9.56 -2.37
CA ILE A 37 -17.40 -8.20 -1.85
C ILE A 37 -18.90 -7.93 -2.04
N PRO A 38 -19.66 -7.66 -0.96
CA PRO A 38 -21.05 -7.25 -1.08
C PRO A 38 -21.22 -6.04 -2.02
N PRO A 39 -22.24 -6.03 -2.89
CA PRO A 39 -22.55 -4.87 -3.71
C PRO A 39 -22.94 -3.67 -2.83
N GLY A 40 -22.44 -2.48 -3.16
CA GLY A 40 -22.73 -1.25 -2.41
C GLY A 40 -21.96 -1.11 -1.10
N ILE A 41 -20.77 -1.72 -0.99
CA ILE A 41 -19.93 -1.56 0.20
C ILE A 41 -19.51 -0.09 0.37
N ASP A 42 -19.82 0.47 1.54
CA ASP A 42 -19.31 1.74 2.01
C ASP A 42 -17.98 1.49 2.74
N ILE A 43 -16.88 1.66 2.01
CA ILE A 43 -15.54 1.50 2.60
C ILE A 43 -15.24 2.74 3.43
N LYS A 44 -15.35 2.59 4.74
CA LYS A 44 -15.12 3.67 5.69
C LYS A 44 -13.64 3.93 5.89
N ASN A 45 -13.31 5.14 6.30
CA ASN A 45 -11.97 5.55 6.70
C ASN A 45 -10.90 5.31 5.62
N ALA A 46 -11.21 5.43 4.32
CA ALA A 46 -10.22 5.29 3.25
C ALA A 46 -9.90 6.62 2.52
N PRO A 47 -9.61 7.74 3.24
CA PRO A 47 -9.37 9.00 2.56
C PRO A 47 -8.05 8.96 1.79
N TYR A 48 -8.08 9.54 0.59
CA TYR A 48 -6.90 9.59 -0.26
C TYR A 48 -5.82 10.50 0.32
N HIS A 49 -4.55 10.17 0.07
CA HIS A 49 -3.42 10.82 0.71
C HIS A 49 -3.21 12.29 0.36
N ARG A 50 -3.85 12.83 -0.69
CA ARG A 50 -3.67 14.23 -1.14
C ARG A 50 -4.38 15.23 -0.24
N LEU A 51 -4.00 15.23 1.03
CA LEU A 51 -4.46 16.17 2.04
C LEU A 51 -4.14 17.62 1.65
N ASP A 52 -3.06 17.85 0.90
CA ASP A 52 -2.62 19.14 0.38
C ASP A 52 -3.60 19.78 -0.63
N ILE A 53 -4.45 18.97 -1.28
CA ILE A 53 -5.43 19.43 -2.25
C ILE A 53 -6.87 19.27 -1.73
N SER A 54 -7.18 18.14 -1.09
CA SER A 54 -8.53 17.82 -0.63
C SER A 54 -8.55 17.55 0.88
N HIS A 55 -9.05 18.54 1.63
CA HIS A 55 -9.14 18.49 3.09
C HIS A 55 -10.50 17.91 3.53
N SER A 56 -10.56 16.61 3.76
CA SER A 56 -11.73 15.98 4.40
C SER A 56 -11.66 15.98 5.94
N PHE A 57 -10.53 16.41 6.50
CA PHE A 57 -10.25 16.41 7.93
C PHE A 57 -9.48 17.68 8.34
N PRO A 58 -9.48 18.03 9.63
CA PRO A 58 -8.54 19.02 10.15
C PRO A 58 -7.10 18.60 9.85
N VAL A 59 -6.34 19.51 9.27
CA VAL A 59 -4.92 19.32 8.95
C VAL A 59 -4.06 20.33 9.68
N CYS A 60 -2.81 19.95 9.88
CA CYS A 60 -1.75 20.79 10.42
C CYS A 60 -0.60 20.83 9.39
N SER A 61 0.18 21.91 9.40
CA SER A 61 1.47 21.95 8.71
C SER A 61 2.59 21.80 9.72
N ILE A 62 3.47 20.81 9.51
CA ILE A 62 4.67 20.58 10.33
C ILE A 62 5.86 20.51 9.36
N ASP A 63 6.81 21.43 9.51
CA ASP A 63 7.98 21.57 8.62
C ASP A 63 7.63 21.60 7.11
N GLY A 64 6.48 22.21 6.76
CA GLY A 64 6.00 22.29 5.38
C GLY A 64 5.19 21.07 4.90
N HIS A 65 5.09 20.01 5.71
CA HIS A 65 4.29 18.83 5.39
C HIS A 65 2.88 18.92 5.96
N ILE A 66 1.88 18.58 5.13
CA ILE A 66 0.47 18.53 5.53
C ILE A 66 0.17 17.18 6.18
N VAL A 67 -0.30 17.23 7.43
CA VAL A 67 -0.52 16.05 8.28
C VAL A 67 -1.88 16.14 8.98
N THR A 68 -2.52 15.00 9.23
CA THR A 68 -3.70 14.91 10.09
C THR A 68 -3.59 13.77 11.09
N THR A 69 -3.95 14.04 12.35
CA THR A 69 -4.09 13.02 13.39
C THR A 69 -5.52 12.49 13.52
N ALA A 70 -6.47 13.09 12.78
CA ALA A 70 -7.89 12.72 12.82
C ALA A 70 -8.17 11.40 12.07
N ALA A 71 -7.37 11.10 11.05
CA ALA A 71 -7.52 9.92 10.19
C ALA A 71 -6.16 9.40 9.73
N THR A 72 -6.15 8.17 9.22
CA THR A 72 -5.05 7.69 8.36
C THR A 72 -5.27 8.16 6.93
N THR A 73 -4.25 8.15 6.09
CA THR A 73 -4.41 8.29 4.63
C THR A 73 -4.15 6.99 3.88
N VAL A 74 -4.71 6.89 2.67
CA VAL A 74 -4.50 5.79 1.73
C VAL A 74 -3.80 6.30 0.47
N LYS A 75 -2.73 5.60 0.07
CA LYS A 75 -2.02 5.76 -1.21
C LYS A 75 -2.10 4.45 -1.99
N LEU A 76 -2.33 4.56 -3.29
CA LEU A 76 -2.21 3.44 -4.20
C LEU A 76 -0.81 3.42 -4.83
N SER A 77 -0.15 2.26 -4.89
CA SER A 77 1.10 2.07 -5.62
C SER A 77 0.92 2.47 -7.09
N PRO A 78 1.91 3.11 -7.73
CA PRO A 78 1.83 3.46 -9.13
C PRO A 78 1.48 2.30 -10.06
N SER A 79 1.88 1.08 -9.70
CA SER A 79 1.66 -0.13 -10.50
C SER A 79 0.18 -0.50 -10.67
N VAL A 80 -0.72 0.01 -9.83
CA VAL A 80 -2.16 -0.30 -9.93
C VAL A 80 -2.87 0.50 -11.03
N PHE A 81 -2.30 1.63 -11.43
CA PHE A 81 -2.85 2.47 -12.49
C PHE A 81 -2.59 1.85 -13.86
N VAL A 82 -3.50 2.07 -14.80
CA VAL A 82 -3.35 1.59 -16.20
C VAL A 82 -2.04 2.15 -16.79
N ASP A 83 -1.84 3.47 -16.69
CA ASP A 83 -0.63 4.15 -17.12
C ASP A 83 0.25 4.55 -15.93
N SER A 84 1.01 3.58 -15.41
CA SER A 84 1.84 3.75 -14.20
C SER A 84 2.84 4.90 -14.29
N GLU A 85 3.58 4.99 -15.41
CA GLU A 85 4.59 6.03 -15.60
C GLU A 85 3.95 7.41 -15.74
N VAL A 86 2.83 7.52 -16.48
CA VAL A 86 2.08 8.77 -16.58
C VAL A 86 1.61 9.22 -15.20
N TYR A 87 1.07 8.32 -14.39
CA TYR A 87 0.66 8.63 -13.03
C TYR A 87 1.80 9.19 -12.16
N LYS A 88 3.00 8.59 -12.22
CA LYS A 88 4.16 9.02 -11.41
C LYS A 88 4.58 10.46 -11.69
N PHE A 89 4.52 10.89 -12.95
CA PHE A 89 5.06 12.17 -13.40
C PHE A 89 4.00 13.24 -13.70
N THR A 90 2.72 12.91 -13.51
CA THR A 90 1.63 13.87 -13.70
C THR A 90 1.12 14.34 -12.35
N GLU A 91 1.02 15.66 -12.18
CA GLU A 91 0.34 16.26 -11.03
C GLU A 91 -1.13 15.84 -10.99
N GLU A 92 -1.62 15.42 -9.82
CA GLU A 92 -3.04 15.05 -9.71
C GLU A 92 -3.90 16.27 -9.51
N THR A 93 -4.93 16.40 -10.34
CA THR A 93 -5.95 17.44 -10.23
C THR A 93 -7.02 17.06 -9.20
N GLN A 94 -7.79 18.05 -8.72
CA GLN A 94 -8.94 17.84 -7.84
C GLN A 94 -9.91 16.77 -8.39
N SER A 95 -10.16 16.79 -9.71
CA SER A 95 -11.06 15.84 -10.37
C SER A 95 -10.52 14.41 -10.33
N LYS A 96 -9.22 14.22 -10.58
CA LYS A 96 -8.57 12.91 -10.49
C LYS A 96 -8.58 12.39 -9.05
N ILE A 97 -8.30 13.27 -8.08
CA ILE A 97 -8.39 12.95 -6.64
C ILE A 97 -9.82 12.53 -6.26
N GLY A 98 -10.84 13.23 -6.75
CA GLY A 98 -12.24 12.86 -6.55
C GLY A 98 -12.56 11.47 -7.11
N THR A 99 -12.12 11.18 -8.33
CA THR A 99 -12.32 9.86 -8.98
C THR A 99 -11.65 8.74 -8.19
N ILE A 100 -10.42 8.94 -7.71
CA ILE A 100 -9.71 7.96 -6.90
C ILE A 100 -10.40 7.80 -5.54
N SER A 101 -10.80 8.90 -4.91
CA SER A 101 -11.50 8.87 -3.61
C SER A 101 -12.82 8.12 -3.70
N ASP A 102 -13.63 8.33 -4.74
CA ASP A 102 -14.87 7.61 -4.97
C ASP A 102 -14.63 6.10 -5.15
N PHE A 103 -13.56 5.74 -5.85
CA PHE A 103 -13.15 4.34 -5.97
C PHE A 103 -12.73 3.74 -4.63
N LEU A 104 -11.93 4.45 -3.84
CA LEU A 104 -11.47 3.97 -2.53
C LEU A 104 -12.63 3.82 -1.53
N SER A 105 -13.66 4.65 -1.62
CA SER A 105 -14.87 4.54 -0.80
C SER A 105 -15.83 3.45 -1.27
N GLY A 106 -15.56 2.79 -2.40
CA GLY A 106 -16.47 1.82 -3.00
C GLY A 106 -17.71 2.45 -3.68
N ARG A 107 -17.73 3.78 -3.85
CA ARG A 107 -18.87 4.51 -4.44
C ARG A 107 -18.96 4.34 -5.94
N ASN A 108 -17.84 4.48 -6.64
CA ASN A 108 -17.78 4.38 -8.10
C ASN A 108 -16.59 3.53 -8.56
N ASN A 109 -16.78 2.80 -9.67
CA ASN A 109 -15.65 2.21 -10.38
C ASN A 109 -14.92 3.27 -11.21
N THR A 110 -13.68 2.99 -11.64
CA THR A 110 -12.90 3.90 -12.49
C THR A 110 -12.06 3.14 -13.52
N SER A 111 -11.91 3.69 -14.72
CA SER A 111 -11.07 3.12 -15.78
C SER A 111 -9.57 3.36 -15.57
N ILE A 112 -9.18 4.28 -14.67
CA ILE A 112 -7.76 4.63 -14.46
C ILE A 112 -7.00 3.57 -13.65
N ILE A 113 -7.71 2.65 -13.00
CA ILE A 113 -7.16 1.54 -12.21
C ILE A 113 -7.36 0.24 -13.01
N LYS A 114 -6.33 -0.61 -13.03
CA LYS A 114 -6.34 -1.90 -13.73
C LYS A 114 -7.47 -2.78 -13.21
N GLU A 115 -8.32 -3.27 -14.13
CA GLU A 115 -9.52 -4.06 -13.79
C GLU A 115 -9.20 -5.27 -12.89
N GLY A 116 -8.14 -6.01 -13.21
CA GLY A 116 -7.73 -7.20 -12.46
C GLY A 116 -7.33 -6.95 -10.99
N LEU A 117 -7.01 -5.71 -10.61
CA LEU A 117 -6.56 -5.38 -9.24
C LEU A 117 -7.65 -4.76 -8.37
N LYS A 118 -8.77 -4.32 -8.96
CA LYS A 118 -9.79 -3.54 -8.24
C LYS A 118 -10.36 -4.30 -7.05
N LYS A 119 -10.69 -5.58 -7.27
CA LYS A 119 -11.24 -6.44 -6.21
C LYS A 119 -10.24 -6.60 -5.06
N GLU A 120 -8.97 -6.85 -5.36
CA GLU A 120 -7.91 -7.00 -4.34
C GLU A 120 -7.68 -5.72 -3.53
N ILE A 121 -7.74 -4.57 -4.20
CA ILE A 121 -7.64 -3.25 -3.55
C ILE A 121 -8.79 -3.08 -2.57
N TRP A 122 -10.04 -3.29 -3.00
CA TRP A 122 -11.20 -3.17 -2.12
C TRP A 122 -11.15 -4.14 -0.93
N HIS A 123 -10.73 -5.39 -1.12
CA HIS A 123 -10.50 -6.31 0.00
C HIS A 123 -9.50 -5.75 1.01
N SER A 124 -8.37 -5.25 0.53
CA SER A 124 -7.32 -4.70 1.41
C SER A 124 -7.83 -3.48 2.19
N LEU A 125 -8.68 -2.65 1.58
CA LEU A 125 -9.28 -1.50 2.25
C LEU A 125 -10.30 -1.93 3.32
N ILE A 126 -11.18 -2.88 3.00
CA ILE A 126 -12.18 -3.41 3.94
C ILE A 126 -11.50 -4.06 5.15
N GLU A 127 -10.46 -4.87 4.92
CA GLU A 127 -9.73 -5.57 5.98
C GLU A 127 -8.97 -4.62 6.91
N THR A 128 -8.58 -3.45 6.41
CA THR A 128 -7.74 -2.50 7.15
C THR A 128 -8.48 -1.25 7.63
N GLN A 129 -9.77 -1.10 7.35
CA GLN A 129 -10.54 0.10 7.72
C GLN A 129 -10.54 0.36 9.24
N SER A 130 -10.51 -0.71 10.05
CA SER A 130 -10.49 -0.64 11.51
C SER A 130 -9.14 -0.18 12.10
N LEU A 131 -8.06 -0.22 11.30
CA LEU A 131 -6.74 0.23 11.74
C LEU A 131 -6.74 1.71 12.11
N THR A 132 -7.60 2.52 11.49
CA THR A 132 -7.70 3.96 11.79
C THR A 132 -8.04 4.21 13.24
N ASP A 133 -9.13 3.61 13.70
CA ASP A 133 -9.61 3.83 15.07
C ASP A 133 -8.66 3.18 16.08
N TYR A 134 -8.12 2.01 15.74
CA TYR A 134 -7.12 1.34 16.57
C TYR A 134 -5.84 2.18 16.76
N TRP A 135 -5.28 2.73 15.68
CA TRP A 135 -4.07 3.54 15.75
C TRP A 135 -4.29 4.89 16.41
N ARG A 136 -5.42 5.56 16.12
CA ARG A 136 -5.78 6.85 16.75
C ARG A 136 -5.93 6.74 18.26
N ASN A 137 -6.47 5.61 18.76
CA ASN A 137 -6.70 5.39 20.18
C ASN A 137 -5.46 4.79 20.91
N SER A 138 -4.37 4.52 20.19
CA SER A 138 -3.15 3.93 20.76
C SER A 138 -2.35 4.95 21.56
N LYS A 139 -2.06 4.65 22.83
CA LYS A 139 -1.22 5.49 23.71
C LYS A 139 0.29 5.29 23.55
N ASN A 140 0.72 4.45 22.60
CA ASN A 140 2.13 4.12 22.41
C ASN A 140 2.89 5.27 21.74
N LYS A 141 4.13 5.52 22.19
CA LYS A 141 5.06 6.52 21.63
C LYS A 141 5.66 6.08 20.29
N VAL A 142 4.80 5.78 19.32
CA VAL A 142 5.17 5.43 17.94
C VAL A 142 4.87 6.64 17.05
N ILE A 143 5.89 7.10 16.32
CA ILE A 143 5.84 8.30 15.48
C ILE A 143 4.89 8.08 14.28
N GLU A 144 5.12 6.98 13.56
CA GLU A 144 4.35 6.61 12.37
C GLU A 144 3.94 5.13 12.45
N ARG A 145 2.73 4.84 12.01
CA ARG A 145 2.21 3.48 11.82
C ARG A 145 1.78 3.34 10.37
N PHE A 146 2.04 2.19 9.79
CA PHE A 146 1.75 1.97 8.39
C PHE A 146 1.35 0.51 8.13
N PHE A 147 0.66 0.33 7.03
CA PHE A 147 0.30 -0.96 6.46
C PHE A 147 0.50 -0.88 4.95
N GLY A 148 1.11 -1.91 4.36
CA GLY A 148 1.24 -2.04 2.91
C GLY A 148 0.77 -3.43 2.48
N SER A 149 -0.16 -3.49 1.52
CA SER A 149 -0.62 -4.74 0.92
C SER A 149 0.15 -5.06 -0.38
N PRO A 150 0.18 -6.33 -0.80
CA PRO A 150 0.68 -6.72 -2.12
C PRO A 150 -0.18 -6.17 -3.27
N SER A 151 -1.47 -5.87 -3.02
CA SER A 151 -2.39 -5.28 -4.01
C SER A 151 -2.12 -3.80 -4.31
N GLY A 152 -1.11 -3.20 -3.68
CA GLY A 152 -0.74 -1.80 -3.89
C GLY A 152 -1.46 -0.82 -2.98
N VAL A 153 -2.14 -1.26 -1.91
CA VAL A 153 -2.75 -0.37 -0.92
C VAL A 153 -1.75 -0.06 0.19
N PHE A 154 -1.44 1.21 0.37
CA PHE A 154 -0.64 1.70 1.48
C PHE A 154 -1.49 2.60 2.39
N ARG A 155 -1.48 2.35 3.69
CA ARG A 155 -2.18 3.14 4.71
C ARG A 155 -1.19 3.67 5.73
N MET A 156 -1.32 4.93 6.12
CA MET A 156 -0.39 5.57 7.06
C MET A 156 -1.10 6.41 8.13
N TYR A 157 -0.59 6.36 9.36
CA TYR A 157 -0.98 7.19 10.50
C TYR A 157 0.24 7.84 11.18
N PRO A 158 0.23 9.14 11.51
CA PRO A 158 -0.78 10.11 11.13
C PRO A 158 -0.93 10.18 9.60
N GLY A 159 -2.10 10.62 9.13
CA GLY A 159 -2.33 10.75 7.70
C GLY A 159 -1.43 11.84 7.12
N VAL A 160 -0.73 11.54 6.03
CA VAL A 160 0.19 12.48 5.34
C VAL A 160 -0.04 12.45 3.84
N ALA A 161 0.38 13.52 3.17
CA ALA A 161 0.59 13.54 1.73
C ALA A 161 1.90 12.84 1.36
N LEU A 162 1.85 12.04 0.29
CA LEU A 162 2.97 11.26 -0.25
C LEU A 162 3.15 11.61 -1.72
N SER A 163 4.38 11.49 -2.22
CA SER A 163 4.70 11.65 -3.64
C SER A 163 3.99 10.60 -4.50
N ASN A 164 3.64 10.96 -5.75
CA ASN A 164 3.12 10.01 -6.74
C ASN A 164 4.11 8.87 -7.02
N THR A 165 5.41 9.12 -6.90
CA THR A 165 6.46 8.12 -7.11
C THR A 165 6.60 7.13 -5.95
N PHE A 166 5.95 7.39 -4.81
CA PHE A 166 6.00 6.49 -3.65
C PHE A 166 5.35 5.14 -3.99
N ASP A 167 6.11 4.05 -3.82
CA ASP A 167 5.67 2.67 -4.01
C ASP A 167 6.22 1.78 -2.89
N HIS A 168 5.41 1.47 -1.88
CA HIS A 168 5.86 0.68 -0.71
C HIS A 168 6.37 -0.71 -1.09
N ILE A 169 5.89 -1.29 -2.18
CA ILE A 169 6.32 -2.62 -2.64
C ILE A 169 7.81 -2.62 -3.00
N GLN A 170 8.34 -1.46 -3.41
CA GLN A 170 9.75 -1.31 -3.76
C GLN A 170 10.67 -1.10 -2.56
N TYR A 171 10.13 -0.74 -1.39
CA TYR A 171 10.92 -0.39 -0.21
C TYR A 171 11.56 -1.62 0.44
N THR A 172 12.76 -1.40 1.01
CA THR A 172 13.55 -2.46 1.66
C THR A 172 12.81 -3.10 2.84
N TRP A 173 12.09 -2.32 3.65
CA TRP A 173 11.33 -2.85 4.79
C TRP A 173 10.25 -3.85 4.31
N TYR A 174 9.57 -3.55 3.20
CA TYR A 174 8.52 -4.39 2.65
C TYR A 174 9.10 -5.70 2.12
N LYS A 175 10.09 -5.60 1.22
CA LYS A 175 10.79 -6.75 0.63
C LYS A 175 11.39 -7.68 1.69
N LYS A 176 12.04 -7.11 2.71
CA LYS A 176 12.59 -7.90 3.83
C LYS A 176 11.52 -8.57 4.67
N SER A 177 10.41 -7.87 4.96
CA SER A 177 9.32 -8.43 5.78
C SER A 177 8.62 -9.58 5.07
N VAL A 178 8.39 -9.47 3.76
CA VAL A 178 7.83 -10.57 2.95
C VAL A 178 8.80 -11.75 2.91
N ALA A 179 10.09 -11.50 2.66
CA ALA A 179 11.11 -12.56 2.63
C ALA A 179 11.28 -13.25 3.99
N ARG A 180 11.06 -12.54 5.10
CA ARG A 180 11.20 -13.01 6.48
C ARG A 180 9.87 -12.91 7.25
N PHE A 181 8.81 -13.49 6.70
CA PHE A 181 7.44 -13.32 7.21
C PHE A 181 7.21 -13.75 8.68
N GLN A 182 8.06 -14.63 9.23
CA GLN A 182 8.01 -15.06 10.63
C GLN A 182 8.72 -14.10 11.59
N ASP A 183 9.59 -13.22 11.07
CA ASP A 183 10.43 -12.35 11.86
C ASP A 183 9.88 -10.93 11.92
N ILE A 184 10.28 -10.21 12.96
CA ILE A 184 10.22 -8.76 12.98
C ILE A 184 11.51 -8.23 12.34
N VAL A 185 11.36 -7.38 11.33
CA VAL A 185 12.46 -6.77 10.59
C VAL A 185 12.69 -5.34 11.07
N PHE A 186 13.96 -5.02 11.29
CA PHE A 186 14.42 -3.66 11.55
C PHE A 186 15.09 -3.09 10.30
N THR A 187 14.67 -1.91 9.88
CA THR A 187 15.26 -1.18 8.74
C THR A 187 15.51 0.27 9.14
N SER A 188 16.72 0.77 8.95
CA SER A 188 17.02 2.20 9.07
C SER A 188 16.52 2.94 7.83
N GLY A 189 15.89 4.09 8.02
CA GLY A 189 15.47 4.95 6.91
C GLY A 189 14.18 5.68 7.22
N LYS A 190 13.60 6.29 6.19
CA LYS A 190 12.36 7.07 6.28
C LYS A 190 11.24 6.37 5.52
N ILE A 191 10.01 6.49 6.03
CA ILE A 191 8.81 5.98 5.34
C ILE A 191 8.11 7.14 4.63
N SER A 192 8.02 8.28 5.29
CA SER A 192 7.50 9.52 4.72
C SER A 192 8.50 10.65 4.89
N GLU A 193 8.34 11.72 4.10
CA GLU A 193 9.17 12.92 4.21
C GLU A 193 8.93 13.68 5.53
N PHE A 194 7.78 13.46 6.18
CA PHE A 194 7.44 14.05 7.47
C PHE A 194 8.45 13.70 8.58
N THR A 195 9.07 12.53 8.52
CA THR A 195 10.07 12.13 9.51
C THR A 195 11.47 12.61 9.09
N THR A 196 11.93 13.72 9.67
CA THR A 196 13.19 14.40 9.30
C THR A 196 14.45 13.71 9.83
N LYS A 197 14.34 12.83 10.84
CA LYS A 197 15.46 12.11 11.48
C LYS A 197 15.59 10.67 10.97
N ASP A 198 16.79 10.08 11.11
CA ASP A 198 16.98 8.65 10.93
C ASP A 198 16.15 7.90 11.98
N VAL A 199 15.09 7.24 11.52
CA VAL A 199 14.25 6.41 12.37
C VAL A 199 14.51 4.93 12.09
N MET A 200 14.20 4.14 13.11
CA MET A 200 14.21 2.68 13.01
C MET A 200 12.80 2.22 12.67
N ILE A 201 12.63 1.65 11.49
CA ILE A 201 11.39 1.06 11.01
C ILE A 201 11.32 -0.37 11.52
N LEU A 202 10.26 -0.68 12.25
CA LEU A 202 9.89 -2.03 12.66
C LEU A 202 8.76 -2.52 11.77
N SER A 203 8.97 -3.62 11.05
CA SER A 203 7.98 -4.18 10.12
C SER A 203 7.90 -5.70 10.22
N ARG A 204 6.71 -6.25 10.00
CA ARG A 204 6.44 -7.69 9.99
C ARG A 204 5.38 -7.99 8.93
N ALA A 205 5.54 -9.07 8.18
CA ALA A 205 4.48 -9.52 7.28
C ALA A 205 3.37 -10.21 8.08
N LEU A 206 2.12 -9.94 7.70
CA LEU A 206 0.97 -10.65 8.25
C LEU A 206 0.70 -11.87 7.36
N SER A 207 0.53 -13.03 7.99
CA SER A 207 0.23 -14.31 7.33
C SER A 207 -0.82 -15.05 8.15
N GLU A 208 -1.69 -15.81 7.48
CA GLU A 208 -2.78 -16.58 8.09
C GLU A 208 -2.28 -17.74 8.97
N ASN A 209 -0.99 -18.12 8.87
CA ASN A 209 -0.37 -19.17 9.69
C ASN A 209 0.16 -18.66 11.05
N MET A 210 -0.63 -17.85 11.78
CA MET A 210 -0.39 -17.56 13.20
C MET A 210 -1.25 -18.44 14.10
#